data_AF-A0AAU4XWD9-F1
#
_entry.id   AF-A0AAU4XWD9-F1
#
_cell.length_a   1.000
_cell.length_b   1.000
_cell.length_c   1.000
_cell.angle_alpha   90.00
_cell.angle_beta   90.00
_cell.angle_gamma   90.00
#
_symmetry.space_group_name_H-M   'P 1'
#
loop_
_entity.id
_entity.type
_entity.pdbx_description
1 polymer ?
#
loop_
_entity_poly.entity_id
_entity_poly.type
_entity_poly.pdbx_seq_one_letter_code
_entity_poly.pdbx_strand_id
1 'polypeptide(L)'
;MISKNSTAGTTGTHGTTGGGDRTGGSTARLRTARRRTAVAAGLALALGLGVTAQASAGSPRSVSGKPSDNITRIADFYGAYIDAVNDEGGGKLADELRKHYLTPAFQKELAAWEDENHANGVLRAQNVPLAWKVTDNGTADHTEAVVTLTWGSSGTTKLVVDMTRTTHKIFHIGTTGAQGK
;
A
#
# COMPACT_ATOMS: atom_id res chain seq x y z
N MET A 1 -3.19 -20.69 -23.97
CA MET A 1 -3.39 -21.23 -22.59
C MET A 1 -3.61 -20.03 -21.69
N ILE A 2 -4.83 -19.50 -21.54
CA ILE A 2 -5.89 -19.96 -20.62
C ILE A 2 -5.31 -20.30 -19.24
N SER A 3 -5.42 -19.38 -18.27
CA SER A 3 -6.47 -19.49 -17.25
C SER A 3 -6.57 -18.23 -16.37
N LYS A 4 -7.80 -17.75 -16.23
CA LYS A 4 -8.31 -16.76 -15.26
C LYS A 4 -8.67 -17.47 -13.94
N ASN A 5 -8.71 -16.74 -12.83
CA ASN A 5 -9.79 -16.68 -11.80
C ASN A 5 -9.25 -15.98 -10.51
N SER A 6 -9.76 -14.87 -9.95
CA SER A 6 -11.14 -14.47 -9.53
C SER A 6 -11.80 -15.54 -8.62
N THR A 7 -12.30 -15.32 -7.39
CA THR A 7 -12.82 -14.14 -6.65
C THR A 7 -13.12 -14.56 -5.19
N ALA A 8 -13.21 -13.58 -4.27
CA ALA A 8 -13.97 -13.42 -2.99
C ALA A 8 -14.53 -14.67 -2.26
N GLY A 9 -14.65 -14.74 -0.92
CA GLY A 9 -14.93 -13.73 0.11
C GLY A 9 -16.04 -14.26 1.03
N THR A 10 -16.25 -13.58 2.17
CA THR A 10 -17.48 -13.58 3.02
C THR A 10 -17.65 -14.73 4.04
N THR A 11 -18.21 -14.63 5.26
CA THR A 11 -18.50 -13.61 6.31
C THR A 11 -19.26 -14.37 7.42
N GLY A 12 -19.08 -13.98 8.71
CA GLY A 12 -20.08 -14.08 9.79
C GLY A 12 -20.34 -15.48 10.40
N THR A 13 -20.87 -15.67 11.61
CA THR A 13 -21.40 -14.82 12.70
C THR A 13 -21.71 -15.76 13.89
N HIS A 14 -21.36 -15.41 15.13
CA HIS A 14 -22.27 -15.03 16.25
C HIS A 14 -23.18 -16.12 16.85
N GLY A 15 -23.18 -16.27 18.18
CA GLY A 15 -24.19 -17.04 18.92
C GLY A 15 -23.90 -17.30 20.40
N THR A 16 -24.60 -16.59 21.27
CA THR A 16 -24.51 -16.55 22.75
C THR A 16 -25.66 -17.37 23.40
N THR A 17 -25.47 -17.75 24.67
CA THR A 17 -26.45 -17.83 25.78
C THR A 17 -27.24 -19.13 26.06
N GLY A 18 -27.32 -19.46 27.35
CA GLY A 18 -28.30 -20.35 28.01
C GLY A 18 -27.66 -20.97 29.26
N GLY A 19 -27.93 -20.49 30.49
CA GLY A 19 -29.12 -20.79 31.29
C GLY A 19 -28.89 -22.11 32.04
N GLY A 20 -28.98 -22.26 33.36
CA GLY A 20 -29.69 -21.55 34.40
C GLY A 20 -30.33 -22.61 35.31
N ASP A 21 -30.02 -22.51 36.60
CA ASP A 21 -30.90 -22.84 37.74
C ASP A 21 -30.77 -24.20 38.48
N ARG A 22 -30.97 -24.06 39.81
CA ARG A 22 -31.44 -25.02 40.83
C ARG A 22 -30.45 -25.76 41.74
N THR A 23 -30.17 -25.06 42.85
CA THR A 23 -30.51 -25.42 44.24
C THR A 23 -30.17 -26.82 44.76
N GLY A 24 -29.44 -26.85 45.89
CA GLY A 24 -29.78 -27.75 46.98
C GLY A 24 -28.60 -28.41 47.70
N GLY A 25 -28.21 -27.82 48.83
CA GLY A 25 -28.06 -28.61 50.05
C GLY A 25 -26.69 -29.15 50.44
N SER A 26 -26.43 -28.99 51.73
CA SER A 26 -25.57 -29.81 52.59
C SER A 26 -24.05 -29.60 52.55
N THR A 27 -23.65 -28.68 53.42
CA THR A 27 -22.78 -28.94 54.58
C THR A 27 -21.67 -29.99 54.44
N ALA A 28 -20.45 -29.45 54.56
CA ALA A 28 -19.27 -30.04 55.18
C ALA A 28 -18.58 -31.19 54.42
N ARG A 29 -17.30 -30.96 54.06
CA ARG A 29 -16.14 -31.49 54.81
C ARG A 29 -14.88 -31.44 53.95
N LEU A 30 -13.80 -31.12 54.65
CA LEU A 30 -12.43 -31.62 54.51
C LEU A 30 -11.74 -31.63 53.12
N ARG A 31 -10.64 -30.87 53.11
CA ARG A 31 -9.45 -31.00 52.26
C ARG A 31 -9.05 -32.47 52.09
N THR A 32 -8.76 -32.93 50.86
CA THR A 32 -7.73 -33.95 50.53
C THR A 32 -7.45 -33.94 49.01
N ALA A 33 -6.18 -34.11 48.65
CA ALA A 33 -5.58 -34.06 47.33
C ALA A 33 -5.75 -35.32 46.45
N ARG A 34 -5.73 -35.16 45.11
CA ARG A 34 -5.14 -36.10 44.10
C ARG A 34 -5.34 -35.53 42.68
N ARG A 35 -4.27 -35.14 41.97
CA ARG A 35 -3.50 -35.87 40.92
C ARG A 35 -4.31 -36.41 39.72
N ARG A 36 -3.68 -36.21 38.53
CA ARG A 36 -3.72 -36.95 37.24
C ARG A 36 -4.56 -36.30 36.12
N THR A 37 -3.95 -35.53 35.22
CA THR A 37 -3.43 -35.91 33.88
C THR A 37 -4.45 -36.48 32.90
N ALA A 38 -4.65 -35.80 31.78
CA ALA A 38 -4.62 -36.42 30.45
C ALA A 38 -4.23 -35.36 29.40
N VAL A 39 -3.03 -35.52 28.84
CA VAL A 39 -2.61 -34.91 27.57
C VAL A 39 -3.30 -35.72 26.47
N ALA A 40 -4.17 -35.10 25.68
CA ALA A 40 -4.67 -35.71 24.45
C ALA A 40 -3.80 -35.23 23.29
N ALA A 41 -2.74 -35.99 23.00
CA ALA A 41 -2.03 -35.92 21.73
C ALA A 41 -2.88 -36.67 20.68
N GLY A 42 -3.48 -35.92 19.76
CA GLY A 42 -4.12 -36.48 18.56
C GLY A 42 -3.19 -36.31 17.37
N LEU A 43 -2.35 -37.32 17.10
CA LEU A 43 -1.56 -37.39 15.87
C LEU A 43 -2.27 -38.34 14.90
N ALA A 44 -2.97 -37.79 13.91
CA ALA A 44 -3.52 -38.55 12.80
C ALA A 44 -2.58 -38.42 11.58
N LEU A 45 -1.85 -39.51 11.26
CA LEU A 45 -1.10 -39.64 10.02
C LEU A 45 -2.05 -40.08 8.89
N ALA A 46 -2.44 -39.13 8.03
CA ALA A 46 -3.05 -39.44 6.74
C ALA A 46 -2.00 -39.29 5.63
N LEU A 47 -1.54 -40.43 5.10
CA LEU A 47 -0.71 -40.51 3.89
C LEU A 47 -1.63 -40.49 2.67
N GLY A 48 -1.69 -39.38 1.94
CA GLY A 48 -2.45 -39.30 0.69
C GLY A 48 -2.48 -37.90 0.07
N LEU A 49 -1.55 -37.64 -0.86
CA LEU A 49 -1.63 -36.75 -2.03
C LEU A 49 -2.48 -35.46 -1.89
N GLY A 50 -1.85 -34.41 -1.37
CA GLY A 50 -2.37 -33.05 -1.49
C GLY A 50 -1.50 -32.09 -0.69
N VAL A 51 -0.40 -31.61 -1.27
CA VAL A 51 0.29 -30.42 -0.74
C VAL A 51 -0.69 -29.27 -0.90
N THR A 52 -1.51 -29.02 0.12
CA THR A 52 -2.13 -27.71 0.28
C THR A 52 -0.99 -26.77 0.60
N ALA A 53 -0.51 -26.06 -0.43
CA ALA A 53 0.36 -24.92 -0.23
C ALA A 53 -0.43 -23.94 0.66
N GLN A 54 -0.15 -23.95 1.96
CA GLN A 54 -0.68 -22.96 2.87
C GLN A 54 -0.03 -21.64 2.47
N ALA A 55 -0.73 -20.87 1.64
CA ALA A 55 -0.31 -19.52 1.31
C ALA A 55 -0.24 -18.74 2.62
N SER A 56 0.98 -18.45 3.08
CA SER A 56 1.17 -17.56 4.20
C SER A 56 0.78 -16.17 3.71
N ALA A 57 -0.39 -15.70 4.12
CA ALA A 57 -0.65 -14.27 4.10
C ALA A 57 0.50 -13.62 4.88
N GLY A 58 1.21 -12.67 4.26
CA GLY A 58 2.25 -11.92 4.96
C GLY A 58 1.70 -11.30 6.23
N SER A 59 2.57 -11.00 7.20
CA SER A 59 2.16 -10.29 8.41
C SER A 59 1.40 -9.00 8.04
N PRO A 60 0.32 -8.66 8.76
CA PRO A 60 -0.39 -7.40 8.52
C PRO A 60 0.60 -6.23 8.50
N ARG A 61 0.51 -5.40 7.45
CA ARG A 61 1.29 -4.15 7.34
C ARG A 61 0.41 -2.97 7.69
N SER A 62 0.95 -2.05 8.50
CA SER A 62 0.33 -0.74 8.76
C SER A 62 0.98 0.33 7.88
N VAL A 63 0.18 1.30 7.46
CA VAL A 63 0.65 2.52 6.79
C VAL A 63 0.12 3.71 7.59
N SER A 64 1.01 4.63 7.94
CA SER A 64 0.69 5.84 8.68
C SER A 64 1.12 7.05 7.85
N GLY A 65 0.34 8.12 7.92
CA GLY A 65 0.61 9.35 7.20
C GLY A 65 -0.06 10.54 7.89
N LYS A 66 0.35 11.75 7.52
CA LYS A 66 -0.25 12.99 8.01
C LYS A 66 -0.53 13.93 6.83
N PRO A 67 -1.71 14.57 6.74
CA PRO A 67 -2.02 15.47 5.62
C PRO A 67 -1.05 16.65 5.44
N SER A 68 -0.40 17.08 6.53
CA SER A 68 0.57 18.18 6.52
C SER A 68 1.99 17.75 6.18
N ASP A 69 2.25 16.45 6.00
CA ASP A 69 3.55 15.91 5.67
C ASP A 69 3.72 15.86 4.14
N ASN A 70 4.70 16.61 3.63
CA ASN A 70 4.90 16.73 2.18
C ASN A 70 5.42 15.44 1.54
N ILE A 71 6.19 14.63 2.27
CA ILE A 71 6.67 13.33 1.76
C ILE A 71 5.50 12.37 1.61
N THR A 72 4.61 12.32 2.61
CA THR A 72 3.35 11.56 2.54
C THR A 72 2.50 12.05 1.38
N ARG A 73 2.37 13.37 1.21
CA ARG A 73 1.57 13.94 0.11
C ARG A 73 2.15 13.63 -1.28
N ILE A 74 3.47 13.60 -1.44
CA ILE A 74 4.12 13.14 -2.68
C ILE A 74 3.84 11.64 -2.89
N ALA A 75 3.92 10.82 -1.85
CA ALA A 75 3.59 9.40 -1.93
C ALA A 75 2.12 9.15 -2.32
N ASP A 76 1.18 9.88 -1.72
CA ASP A 76 -0.25 9.81 -2.04
C ASP A 76 -0.51 10.18 -3.50
N PHE A 77 0.16 11.22 -4.01
CA PHE A 77 0.08 11.61 -5.42
C PHE A 77 0.59 10.49 -6.33
N TYR A 78 1.81 9.99 -6.13
CA TYR A 78 2.37 8.95 -7.01
C TYR A 78 1.58 7.66 -6.96
N GLY A 79 1.09 7.25 -5.78
CA GLY A 79 0.19 6.10 -5.66
C GLY A 79 -1.07 6.25 -6.50
N ALA A 80 -1.85 7.30 -6.23
CA ALA A 80 -3.10 7.54 -6.96
C ALA A 80 -2.89 7.80 -8.46
N TYR A 81 -1.81 8.49 -8.82
CA TYR A 81 -1.51 8.80 -10.21
C TYR A 81 -1.11 7.55 -11.00
N ILE A 82 -0.27 6.69 -10.42
CA ILE A 82 0.12 5.42 -11.06
C ILE A 82 -1.09 4.50 -11.20
N ASP A 83 -1.96 4.41 -10.19
CA ASP A 83 -3.21 3.64 -10.26
C ASP A 83 -4.10 4.16 -11.41
N ALA A 84 -4.32 5.48 -11.49
CA ALA A 84 -5.12 6.09 -12.55
C ALA A 84 -4.54 5.82 -13.95
N VAL A 85 -3.21 5.90 -14.12
CA VAL A 85 -2.56 5.62 -15.41
C VAL A 85 -2.61 4.12 -15.73
N ASN A 86 -2.45 3.24 -14.73
CA ASN A 86 -2.50 1.80 -14.91
C ASN A 86 -3.90 1.31 -15.31
N ASP A 87 -4.93 1.82 -14.64
CA ASP A 87 -6.30 1.29 -14.75
C ASP A 87 -7.05 1.89 -15.94
N GLU A 88 -6.83 3.17 -16.24
CA GLU A 88 -7.55 3.91 -17.28
C GLU A 88 -6.68 4.27 -18.50
N GLY A 89 -5.37 3.98 -18.46
CA GLY A 89 -4.43 4.42 -19.50
C GLY A 89 -4.13 5.93 -19.44
N GLY A 90 -4.48 6.58 -18.33
CA GLY A 90 -4.53 8.03 -18.21
C GLY A 90 -5.93 8.61 -18.43
N GLY A 91 -6.05 9.92 -18.62
CA GLY A 91 -7.32 10.61 -18.83
C GLY A 91 -7.80 11.39 -17.61
N LYS A 92 -9.13 11.51 -17.45
CA LYS A 92 -9.75 12.52 -16.58
C LYS A 92 -9.27 12.43 -15.12
N LEU A 93 -9.13 11.23 -14.56
CA LEU A 93 -8.65 11.08 -13.18
C LEU A 93 -7.19 11.53 -13.04
N ALA A 94 -6.33 11.12 -13.97
CA ALA A 94 -4.93 11.55 -14.01
C ALA A 94 -4.80 13.08 -14.16
N ASP A 95 -5.65 13.70 -14.97
CA ASP A 95 -5.69 15.15 -15.18
C ASP A 95 -6.12 15.91 -13.92
N GLU A 96 -7.18 15.45 -13.24
CA GLU A 96 -7.63 16.05 -11.98
C GLU A 96 -6.59 15.86 -10.86
N LEU A 97 -5.89 14.73 -10.81
CA LEU A 97 -4.76 14.52 -9.91
C LEU A 97 -3.64 15.51 -10.20
N ARG A 98 -3.25 15.68 -11.47
CA ARG A 98 -2.24 16.68 -11.87
C ARG A 98 -2.67 18.08 -11.42
N LYS A 99 -3.92 18.46 -11.68
CA LYS A 99 -4.49 19.75 -11.26
C LYS A 99 -4.49 19.93 -9.74
N HIS A 100 -4.72 18.85 -8.98
CA HIS A 100 -4.75 18.87 -7.52
C HIS A 100 -3.35 18.89 -6.89
N TYR A 101 -2.34 18.28 -7.49
CA TYR A 101 -1.02 18.13 -6.84
C TYR A 101 0.06 19.04 -7.43
N LEU A 102 -0.06 19.49 -8.69
CA LEU A 102 0.97 20.27 -9.35
C LEU A 102 0.61 21.76 -9.42
N THR A 103 1.62 22.61 -9.50
CA THR A 103 1.41 24.03 -9.81
C THR A 103 0.91 24.20 -11.25
N PRO A 104 0.08 25.22 -11.55
CA PRO A 104 -0.37 25.47 -12.92
C PRO A 104 0.77 25.79 -13.90
N ALA A 105 1.85 26.41 -13.41
CA ALA A 105 3.05 26.67 -14.22
C ALA A 105 3.72 25.35 -14.61
N PHE A 106 3.94 24.46 -13.64
CA PHE A 106 4.60 23.19 -13.89
C PHE A 106 3.75 22.24 -14.76
N GLN A 107 2.42 22.31 -14.68
CA GLN A 107 1.55 21.57 -15.61
C GLN A 107 1.79 21.96 -17.08
N LYS A 108 2.07 23.24 -17.37
CA LYS A 108 2.39 23.68 -18.74
C LYS A 108 3.76 23.19 -19.18
N GLU A 109 4.75 23.22 -18.28
CA GLU A 109 6.08 22.67 -18.55
C GLU A 109 6.04 21.18 -18.82
N LEU A 110 5.22 20.44 -18.06
CA LEU A 110 4.99 19.01 -18.34
C LEU A 110 4.34 18.82 -19.69
N ALA A 111 3.25 19.52 -20.01
CA ALA A 111 2.58 19.38 -21.30
C ALA A 111 3.53 19.61 -22.49
N ALA A 112 4.34 20.67 -22.43
CA ALA A 112 5.35 20.93 -23.46
C ALA A 112 6.36 19.78 -23.59
N TRP A 113 6.85 19.26 -22.46
CA TRP A 113 7.75 18.12 -22.49
C TRP A 113 7.09 16.85 -23.02
N GLU A 114 5.82 16.60 -22.66
CA GLU A 114 5.06 15.42 -23.13
C GLU A 114 4.83 15.47 -24.63
N ASP A 115 4.53 16.65 -25.18
CA ASP A 115 4.40 16.86 -26.63
C ASP A 115 5.71 16.56 -27.37
N GLU A 116 6.85 16.97 -26.80
CA GLU A 116 8.18 16.74 -27.38
C GLU A 116 8.67 15.29 -27.26
N ASN A 117 8.36 14.63 -26.14
CA ASN A 117 8.97 13.34 -25.77
C ASN A 117 8.02 12.15 -26.00
N HIS A 118 6.74 12.41 -26.29
CA HIS A 118 5.70 11.39 -26.47
C HIS A 118 5.67 10.36 -25.32
N ALA A 119 5.82 10.85 -24.10
CA ALA A 119 5.92 10.05 -22.89
C ALA A 119 5.14 10.72 -21.75
N ASN A 120 4.83 9.98 -20.70
CA ASN A 120 4.18 10.54 -19.52
C ASN A 120 5.18 11.42 -18.75
N GLY A 121 4.86 12.70 -18.58
CA GLY A 121 5.73 13.70 -17.98
C GLY A 121 5.93 13.56 -16.47
N VAL A 122 4.96 12.99 -15.75
CA VAL A 122 5.09 12.69 -14.32
C VAL A 122 6.00 11.48 -14.10
N LEU A 123 5.85 10.45 -14.93
CA LEU A 123 6.65 9.22 -14.83
C LEU A 123 7.99 9.32 -15.56
N ARG A 124 8.15 10.33 -16.42
CA ARG A 124 9.25 10.50 -17.39
C ARG A 124 9.50 9.24 -18.20
N ALA A 125 8.43 8.55 -18.60
CA ALA A 125 8.48 7.24 -19.25
C ALA A 125 7.22 6.97 -20.09
N GLN A 126 7.30 6.03 -21.04
CA GLN A 126 6.15 5.61 -21.86
C GLN A 126 5.31 4.50 -21.19
N ASN A 127 5.91 3.72 -20.31
CA ASN A 127 5.27 2.64 -19.58
C ASN A 127 4.90 3.04 -18.15
N VAL A 128 4.11 2.18 -17.51
CA VAL A 128 3.70 2.34 -16.11
C VAL A 128 4.64 1.52 -15.20
N PRO A 129 5.12 2.07 -14.07
CA PRO A 129 5.98 1.33 -13.15
C PRO A 129 5.21 0.24 -12.41
N LEU A 130 5.89 -0.86 -12.09
CA LEU A 130 5.35 -1.97 -11.29
C LEU A 130 5.36 -1.66 -9.79
N ALA A 131 6.27 -0.78 -9.37
CA ALA A 131 6.36 -0.33 -7.98
C ALA A 131 7.01 1.05 -7.92
N TRP A 132 6.74 1.76 -6.83
CA TRP A 132 7.33 3.06 -6.55
C TRP A 132 7.71 3.18 -5.07
N LYS A 133 8.70 4.02 -4.80
CA LYS A 133 9.12 4.38 -3.43
C LYS A 133 9.48 5.87 -3.39
N VAL A 134 8.98 6.58 -2.39
CA VAL A 134 9.35 7.97 -2.12
C VAL A 134 10.32 7.99 -0.94
N THR A 135 11.40 8.75 -1.06
CA THR A 135 12.40 8.96 0.01
C THR A 135 12.65 10.46 0.12
N ASP A 136 12.66 10.99 1.34
CA ASP A 136 13.05 12.37 1.60
C ASP A 136 14.53 12.57 1.21
N ASN A 137 14.82 13.64 0.46
CA ASN A 137 16.19 13.97 0.06
C ASN A 137 16.78 15.14 0.86
N GLY A 138 15.97 15.85 1.65
CA GLY A 138 16.39 16.96 2.49
C GLY A 138 16.82 18.21 1.72
N THR A 139 16.04 19.29 1.86
CA THR A 139 16.43 20.62 1.35
C THR A 139 15.95 21.72 2.30
N ALA A 140 16.50 22.93 2.20
CA ALA A 140 16.25 24.00 3.18
C ALA A 140 14.99 24.83 2.88
N ASP A 141 14.68 25.08 1.62
CA ASP A 141 13.68 26.05 1.15
C ASP A 141 12.38 25.42 0.62
N HIS A 142 12.44 24.17 0.16
CA HIS A 142 11.30 23.39 -0.29
C HIS A 142 11.31 21.97 0.31
N THR A 143 10.46 21.07 -0.16
CA THR A 143 10.61 19.63 0.11
C THR A 143 11.11 18.98 -1.16
N GLU A 144 12.26 18.33 -1.08
CA GLU A 144 12.82 17.55 -2.18
C GLU A 144 12.70 16.07 -1.81
N ALA A 145 12.08 15.28 -2.70
CA ALA A 145 11.96 13.85 -2.54
C ALA A 145 12.53 13.12 -3.74
N VAL A 146 13.14 11.97 -3.50
CA VAL A 146 13.52 11.02 -4.54
C VAL A 146 12.41 9.99 -4.70
N VAL A 147 11.79 9.97 -5.86
CA VAL A 147 10.84 8.94 -6.29
C VAL A 147 11.58 7.90 -7.12
N THR A 148 11.73 6.70 -6.56
CA THR A 148 12.28 5.54 -7.26
C THR A 148 11.15 4.76 -7.90
N LEU A 149 11.13 4.71 -9.22
CA LEU A 149 10.19 3.94 -10.02
C LEU A 149 10.85 2.62 -10.44
N THR A 150 10.15 1.50 -10.25
CA THR A 150 10.62 0.15 -10.59
C THR A 150 9.85 -0.37 -11.80
N TRP A 151 10.57 -0.88 -12.79
CA TRP A 151 10.03 -1.32 -14.08
C TRP A 151 10.33 -2.80 -14.31
N GLY A 152 9.45 -3.48 -15.06
CA GLY A 152 9.65 -4.79 -15.71
C GLY A 152 10.88 -5.62 -15.30
N SER A 153 11.77 -5.94 -16.25
CA SER A 153 12.97 -6.77 -16.02
C SER A 153 14.08 -6.09 -15.22
N SER A 154 13.75 -5.56 -14.03
CA SER A 154 14.61 -5.05 -12.96
C SER A 154 15.25 -3.67 -13.09
N GLY A 155 14.78 -2.83 -14.03
CA GLY A 155 15.25 -1.45 -14.12
C GLY A 155 14.62 -0.55 -13.05
N THR A 156 15.37 0.43 -12.55
CA THR A 156 14.80 1.52 -11.74
C THR A 156 15.18 2.89 -12.29
N THR A 157 14.25 3.83 -12.26
CA THR A 157 14.51 5.25 -12.53
C THR A 157 14.34 6.04 -11.24
N LYS A 158 15.19 7.05 -11.03
CA LYS A 158 15.05 8.01 -9.92
C LYS A 158 14.62 9.36 -10.48
N LEU A 159 13.54 9.88 -9.92
CA LEU A 159 13.06 11.23 -10.17
C LEU A 159 13.22 12.06 -8.90
N VAL A 160 13.80 13.24 -9.04
CA VAL A 160 13.78 14.29 -8.02
C VAL A 160 12.49 15.08 -8.18
N VAL A 161 11.76 15.23 -7.08
CA VAL A 161 10.44 15.87 -7.03
C VAL A 161 10.48 16.96 -5.98
N ASP A 162 10.22 18.19 -6.42
CA ASP A 162 10.23 19.36 -5.55
C ASP A 162 8.83 19.87 -5.30
N MET A 163 8.51 20.08 -4.03
CA MET A 163 7.22 20.55 -3.54
C MET A 163 7.38 21.79 -2.67
N THR A 164 6.55 22.80 -2.91
CA THR A 164 6.53 24.00 -2.07
C THR A 164 6.04 23.66 -0.66
N ARG A 165 6.66 24.19 0.39
CA ARG A 165 6.19 23.97 1.77
C ARG A 165 4.91 24.72 2.15
N THR A 166 4.59 25.80 1.45
CA THR A 166 3.45 26.67 1.75
C THR A 166 2.16 26.20 1.07
N THR A 167 2.23 25.87 -0.23
CA THR A 167 1.04 25.46 -1.00
C THR A 167 0.89 23.95 -1.12
N HIS A 168 1.89 23.19 -0.69
CA HIS A 168 1.92 21.72 -0.79
C HIS A 168 1.69 21.21 -2.23
N LYS A 169 2.23 21.95 -3.21
CA LYS A 169 2.18 21.64 -4.64
C LYS A 169 3.56 21.29 -5.19
N ILE A 170 3.59 20.29 -6.05
CA ILE A 170 4.76 19.90 -6.83
C ILE A 170 4.98 20.96 -7.92
N PHE A 171 6.19 21.50 -8.00
CA PHE A 171 6.58 22.48 -8.99
C PHE A 171 7.71 22.02 -9.90
N HIS A 172 8.32 20.86 -9.62
CA HIS A 172 9.33 20.26 -10.49
C HIS A 172 9.36 18.73 -10.31
N ILE A 173 9.60 18.03 -11.43
CA ILE A 173 9.91 16.60 -11.52
C ILE A 173 11.01 16.46 -12.57
N GLY A 174 12.15 15.85 -12.23
CA GLY A 174 13.25 15.64 -13.17
C GLY A 174 14.29 14.64 -12.68
N THR A 175 15.40 14.49 -13.40
CA THR A 175 16.53 13.64 -12.97
C THR A 175 17.46 14.34 -11.97
N THR A 176 17.38 15.67 -11.89
CA THR A 176 18.05 16.54 -10.93
C THR A 176 17.02 17.45 -10.27
N GLY A 177 17.33 17.98 -9.07
CA GLY A 177 16.46 18.95 -8.39
C GLY A 177 16.40 20.29 -9.11
N ALA A 178 15.41 21.11 -8.78
CA ALA A 178 15.16 22.39 -9.46
C ALA A 178 16.34 23.38 -9.37
N GLN A 179 17.18 23.27 -8.33
CA GLN A 179 18.38 24.11 -8.17
C GLN A 179 19.61 23.60 -8.96
N GLY A 180 19.53 22.41 -9.57
CA GLY A 180 20.61 21.79 -10.35
C GLY A 180 20.40 21.84 -11.86
N LYS A 181 19.60 22.78 -12.36
CA LYS A 181 19.35 23.01 -13.79
C LYS A 181 20.15 24.19 -14.33
#